data_AF-A0A0N0VJS6-F1
#
_entry.id   AF-A0A0N0VJS6-F1
#
_cell.length_a   1.000
_cell.length_b   1.000
_cell.length_c   1.000
_cell.angle_alpha   90.00
_cell.angle_beta   90.00
_cell.angle_gamma   90.00
#
_symmetry.space_group_name_H-M   'P 1'
#
loop_
_entity.id
_entity.type
_entity.pdbx_description
1 polymer ?
#
loop_
_entity_poly.entity_id
_entity_poly.type
_entity_poly.pdbx_seq_one_letter_code
_entity_poly.pdbx_strand_id
1 'polypeptide(L)'
;MTISRRGFIAGLALTGAAIPAAYYAHRELTREDEPITPGEATVDLLDTAGQRLADNLRGVWNIRFEGRDAGLAGLPLEGVQVLLDIAPRGRAVCGFIDTAEGLRGAAEPRLRVVGDLAVADGARLFWRLFRGTEVFPEYELSMVLDEVWGTYGNAGSGTLTGRIERLDRPLALTQLDSRFVATKHTFPEARDRIGLSAPLLAWLVSPEHRLFHQLWHATRDKWHTLPEDKRDGLRGIGWQPGPRNKERDARGPRKDRNGSGIDFFFMHRHMLQAARAIQPLPSWRRFPPPQPELERDRQGFVRYFDNHDGWAVPPTWLAEDDDDYSQWVSDIKSSETYHSNFQVWESQYTDPRYLSKLTLGQFGSELELGLHDWLHMRWAAVPRDPSNDAPVPMAREFTDFAPRWFRPENDFLGDPFSSHVHPVFWLFHGWIDDRIEDWFRAHERFHPGQVTRLQVNGVPWFAPGRWVEVDDPWLGPSTHGCSTTPGLSVGKSVEMDPETMKLALRITFADDKGLSDLLKRVPRRPWYARHLSLKDRFF
;
A
#
# COMPACT_ATOMS: atom_id res chain seq x y z
N MET A 1 -5.43 27.21 -52.54
CA MET A 1 -5.52 25.84 -53.11
C MET A 1 -6.86 25.25 -52.73
N THR A 2 -7.78 25.10 -53.67
CA THR A 2 -9.09 24.46 -53.48
C THR A 2 -8.96 22.96 -53.74
N ILE A 3 -8.85 22.17 -52.67
CA ILE A 3 -8.90 20.70 -52.77
C ILE A 3 -10.35 20.31 -53.04
N SER A 4 -10.62 19.68 -54.19
CA SER A 4 -11.97 19.26 -54.53
C SER A 4 -12.43 18.11 -53.62
N ARG A 5 -13.71 18.13 -53.20
CA ARG A 5 -14.34 17.05 -52.42
C ARG A 5 -14.12 15.65 -53.03
N ARG A 6 -13.99 15.57 -54.36
CA ARG A 6 -13.69 14.32 -55.09
C ARG A 6 -12.22 13.89 -54.93
N GLY A 7 -11.27 14.82 -54.90
CA GLY A 7 -9.85 14.52 -54.64
C GLY A 7 -9.60 14.08 -53.20
N PHE A 8 -10.34 14.63 -52.24
CA PHE A 8 -10.27 14.20 -50.83
C PHE A 8 -10.85 12.79 -50.63
N ILE A 9 -12.01 12.48 -51.23
CA ILE A 9 -12.63 11.14 -51.15
C ILE A 9 -11.82 10.09 -51.90
N ALA A 10 -11.24 10.43 -53.06
CA ALA A 10 -10.35 9.53 -53.80
C ALA A 10 -9.03 9.29 -53.03
N GLY A 11 -8.49 10.33 -52.38
CA GLY A 11 -7.33 10.21 -51.48
C GLY A 11 -7.60 9.29 -50.30
N LEU A 12 -8.77 9.42 -49.65
CA LEU A 12 -9.21 8.57 -48.54
C LEU A 12 -9.44 7.12 -48.96
N ALA A 13 -9.98 6.88 -50.15
CA ALA A 13 -10.17 5.53 -50.70
C ALA A 13 -8.83 4.87 -51.10
N LEU A 14 -7.89 5.64 -51.65
CA LEU A 14 -6.54 5.17 -51.97
C LEU A 14 -5.73 4.88 -50.71
N THR A 15 -5.76 5.72 -49.68
CA THR A 15 -5.10 5.42 -48.39
C THR A 15 -5.79 4.28 -47.63
N GLY A 16 -7.13 4.18 -47.74
CA GLY A 16 -7.92 3.12 -47.11
C GLY A 16 -7.70 1.73 -47.73
N ALA A 17 -7.30 1.64 -49.00
CA ALA A 17 -6.93 0.38 -49.66
C ALA A 17 -5.42 0.12 -49.64
N ALA A 18 -4.59 1.18 -49.71
CA ALA A 18 -3.13 1.04 -49.76
C ALA A 18 -2.52 0.61 -48.42
N ILE A 19 -3.07 1.03 -47.27
CA ILE A 19 -2.56 0.59 -45.96
C ILE A 19 -2.84 -0.91 -45.72
N PRO A 20 -4.06 -1.44 -45.94
CA PRO A 20 -4.30 -2.88 -45.86
C PRO A 20 -3.51 -3.68 -46.90
N ALA A 21 -3.35 -3.17 -48.13
CA ALA A 21 -2.56 -3.83 -49.16
C ALA A 21 -1.06 -3.83 -48.84
N ALA A 22 -0.52 -2.75 -48.27
CA ALA A 22 0.86 -2.68 -47.82
C ALA A 22 1.10 -3.57 -46.58
N TYR A 23 0.15 -3.64 -45.65
CA TYR A 23 0.20 -4.56 -44.51
C TYR A 23 0.11 -6.02 -44.95
N TYR A 24 -0.78 -6.33 -45.91
CA TYR A 24 -0.90 -7.66 -46.50
C TYR A 24 0.37 -8.03 -47.29
N ALA A 25 0.88 -7.14 -48.12
CA ALA A 25 2.11 -7.37 -48.87
C ALA A 25 3.33 -7.50 -47.95
N HIS A 26 3.44 -6.67 -46.90
CA HIS A 26 4.49 -6.81 -45.89
C HIS A 26 4.38 -8.15 -45.17
N ARG A 27 3.17 -8.51 -44.72
CA ARG A 27 2.92 -9.78 -44.04
C ARG A 27 3.23 -10.99 -44.92
N GLU A 28 2.88 -10.97 -46.22
CA GLU A 28 3.23 -12.05 -47.16
C GLU A 28 4.73 -12.04 -47.52
N LEU A 29 5.39 -10.87 -47.54
CA LEU A 29 6.84 -10.75 -47.80
C LEU A 29 7.70 -11.14 -46.60
N THR A 30 7.21 -10.97 -45.38
CA THR A 30 7.89 -11.37 -44.12
C THR A 30 7.37 -12.69 -43.57
N ARG A 31 6.46 -13.36 -44.29
CA ARG A 31 5.97 -14.67 -43.92
C ARG A 31 7.09 -15.67 -44.14
N GLU A 32 7.56 -16.31 -43.08
CA GLU A 32 8.35 -17.51 -43.24
C GLU A 32 7.46 -18.56 -43.93
N ASP A 33 7.95 -19.14 -45.03
CA ASP A 33 7.19 -20.13 -45.83
C ASP A 33 6.83 -21.36 -44.99
N GLU A 34 7.68 -21.70 -44.01
CA GLU A 34 7.51 -22.81 -43.07
C GLU A 34 7.84 -22.35 -41.63
N PRO A 35 6.90 -21.66 -40.94
CA PRO A 35 7.14 -21.21 -39.58
C PRO A 35 7.29 -22.43 -38.66
N ILE A 36 8.41 -22.51 -37.96
CA ILE A 36 8.68 -23.59 -37.00
C ILE A 36 7.97 -23.24 -35.69
N THR A 37 7.13 -24.14 -35.19
CA THR A 37 6.54 -24.00 -33.84
C THR A 37 7.61 -24.04 -32.76
N PRO A 38 7.37 -23.50 -31.55
CA PRO A 38 8.31 -23.65 -30.44
C PRO A 38 8.72 -25.11 -30.23
N GLY A 39 10.02 -25.37 -30.06
CA GLY A 39 10.56 -26.73 -29.88
C GLY A 39 10.18 -27.35 -28.53
N GLU A 40 10.13 -26.52 -27.48
CA GLU A 40 9.78 -26.90 -26.13
C GLU A 40 9.08 -25.76 -25.39
N ALA A 41 8.36 -26.10 -24.33
CA ALA A 41 7.81 -25.11 -23.41
C ALA A 41 8.90 -24.57 -22.49
N THR A 42 8.82 -23.29 -22.15
CA THR A 42 9.66 -22.64 -21.13
C THR A 42 8.80 -22.16 -19.98
N VAL A 43 9.41 -21.90 -18.82
CA VAL A 43 8.71 -21.28 -17.70
C VAL A 43 8.36 -19.85 -18.10
N ASP A 44 7.06 -19.60 -18.20
CA ASP A 44 6.55 -18.36 -18.75
C ASP A 44 5.70 -17.60 -17.72
N LEU A 45 6.31 -16.60 -17.09
CA LEU A 45 5.73 -15.79 -16.02
C LEU A 45 5.33 -14.42 -16.57
N LEU A 46 4.31 -13.81 -15.98
CA LEU A 46 3.92 -12.44 -16.35
C LEU A 46 5.09 -11.46 -16.16
N ASP A 47 5.28 -10.59 -17.14
CA ASP A 47 6.09 -9.39 -17.04
C ASP A 47 5.38 -8.33 -16.18
N THR A 48 5.99 -7.15 -16.02
CA THR A 48 5.43 -6.08 -15.19
C THR A 48 4.07 -5.58 -15.71
N ALA A 49 3.89 -5.48 -17.03
CA ALA A 49 2.63 -5.05 -17.63
C ALA A 49 1.51 -6.08 -17.37
N GLY A 50 1.82 -7.36 -17.55
CA GLY A 50 0.93 -8.47 -17.24
C GLY A 50 0.55 -8.54 -15.76
N GLN A 51 1.48 -8.32 -14.84
CA GLN A 51 1.21 -8.27 -13.40
C GLN A 51 0.26 -7.12 -13.05
N ARG A 52 0.44 -5.94 -13.65
CA ARG A 52 -0.46 -4.79 -13.48
C ARG A 52 -1.88 -5.13 -13.95
N LEU A 53 -2.01 -5.75 -15.13
CA LEU A 53 -3.30 -6.21 -15.64
C LEU A 53 -3.95 -7.26 -14.71
N ALA A 54 -3.17 -8.22 -14.20
CA ALA A 54 -3.65 -9.22 -13.26
C ALA A 54 -4.16 -8.57 -11.96
N ASP A 55 -3.43 -7.61 -11.39
CA ASP A 55 -3.85 -6.86 -10.21
C ASP A 55 -5.13 -6.07 -10.46
N ASN A 56 -5.29 -5.48 -11.65
CA ASN A 56 -6.49 -4.74 -12.02
C ASN A 56 -7.70 -5.65 -12.24
N LEU A 57 -7.50 -6.89 -12.68
CA LEU A 57 -8.58 -7.88 -12.86
C LEU A 57 -9.00 -8.56 -11.54
N ARG A 58 -8.06 -8.82 -10.63
CA ARG A 58 -8.30 -9.57 -9.40
C ARG A 58 -9.34 -8.87 -8.51
N GLY A 59 -10.35 -9.61 -8.05
CA GLY A 59 -11.33 -9.13 -7.08
C GLY A 59 -12.78 -9.51 -7.38
N VAL A 60 -13.70 -8.71 -6.84
CA VAL A 60 -15.15 -8.90 -6.95
C VAL A 60 -15.74 -7.87 -7.89
N TRP A 61 -16.63 -8.29 -8.79
CA TRP A 61 -17.25 -7.42 -9.78
C TRP A 61 -18.77 -7.65 -9.83
N ASN A 62 -19.55 -6.59 -9.97
CA ASN A 62 -21.00 -6.67 -10.21
C ASN A 62 -21.26 -6.69 -11.71
N ILE A 63 -22.04 -7.66 -12.19
CA ILE A 63 -22.42 -7.78 -13.60
C ILE A 63 -23.81 -7.17 -13.82
N ARG A 64 -23.92 -6.36 -14.87
CA ARG A 64 -25.17 -5.91 -15.47
C ARG A 64 -25.25 -6.43 -16.90
N PHE A 65 -26.30 -7.16 -17.22
CA PHE A 65 -26.54 -7.64 -18.58
C PHE A 65 -27.29 -6.60 -19.42
N GLU A 66 -26.96 -6.53 -20.71
CA GLU A 66 -27.58 -5.61 -21.66
C GLU A 66 -27.89 -6.30 -22.99
N GLY A 67 -28.98 -5.88 -23.62
CA GLY A 67 -29.42 -6.40 -24.92
C GLY A 67 -30.59 -7.37 -24.82
N ARG A 68 -31.21 -7.66 -25.97
CA ARG A 68 -32.43 -8.49 -26.03
C ARG A 68 -32.17 -9.94 -25.60
N ASP A 69 -30.98 -10.45 -25.89
CA ASP A 69 -30.62 -11.86 -25.71
C ASP A 69 -29.64 -12.02 -24.52
N ALA A 70 -29.67 -11.07 -23.58
CA ALA A 70 -28.71 -10.94 -22.49
C ALA A 70 -28.98 -11.89 -21.31
N GLY A 71 -27.93 -12.24 -20.57
CA GLY A 71 -27.99 -13.08 -19.37
C GLY A 71 -27.29 -14.42 -19.53
N LEU A 72 -27.33 -15.20 -18.45
CA LEU A 72 -26.74 -16.54 -18.37
C LEU A 72 -27.79 -17.51 -17.84
N ALA A 73 -27.90 -18.70 -18.44
CA ALA A 73 -28.98 -19.63 -18.11
C ALA A 73 -28.92 -20.08 -16.64
N GLY A 74 -30.03 -19.88 -15.91
CA GLY A 74 -30.15 -20.21 -14.49
C GLY A 74 -29.68 -19.11 -13.53
N LEU A 75 -29.32 -17.93 -14.04
CA LEU A 75 -29.00 -16.74 -13.24
C LEU A 75 -30.00 -15.60 -13.51
N PRO A 76 -30.26 -14.74 -12.53
CA PRO A 76 -31.06 -13.52 -12.75
C PRO A 76 -30.32 -12.51 -13.63
N LEU A 77 -31.05 -11.52 -14.16
CA LEU A 77 -30.45 -10.43 -14.94
C LEU A 77 -29.76 -9.36 -14.08
N GLU A 78 -30.06 -9.32 -12.79
CA GLU A 78 -29.52 -8.38 -11.81
C GLU A 78 -28.99 -9.13 -10.60
N GLY A 79 -28.08 -8.51 -9.84
CA GLY A 79 -27.51 -9.12 -8.63
C GLY A 79 -26.50 -10.25 -8.88
N VAL A 80 -26.04 -10.40 -10.13
CA VAL A 80 -24.97 -11.34 -10.50
C VAL A 80 -23.61 -10.71 -10.28
N GLN A 81 -22.67 -11.49 -9.77
CA GLN A 81 -21.30 -11.10 -9.50
C GLN A 81 -20.33 -12.06 -10.19
N VAL A 82 -19.11 -11.59 -10.43
CA VAL A 82 -17.97 -12.44 -10.79
C VAL A 82 -16.84 -12.25 -9.79
N LEU A 83 -16.28 -13.37 -9.35
CA LEU A 83 -15.01 -13.42 -8.60
C LEU A 83 -13.92 -13.79 -9.60
N LEU A 84 -12.83 -13.01 -9.63
CA LEU A 84 -11.69 -13.27 -10.49
C LEU A 84 -10.42 -13.34 -9.66
N ASP A 85 -9.64 -14.39 -9.88
CA ASP A 85 -8.33 -14.56 -9.27
C ASP A 85 -7.27 -14.89 -10.33
N ILE A 86 -6.08 -14.35 -10.09
CA ILE A 86 -4.89 -14.51 -10.92
C ILE A 86 -3.72 -14.59 -9.95
N ALA A 87 -2.95 -15.68 -10.00
CA ALA A 87 -1.78 -15.84 -9.14
C ALA A 87 -0.76 -14.70 -9.38
N PRO A 88 0.05 -14.30 -8.39
CA PRO A 88 0.88 -13.09 -8.47
C PRO A 88 1.77 -12.96 -9.72
N ARG A 89 2.29 -14.09 -10.24
CA ARG A 89 3.05 -14.15 -11.51
C ARG A 89 2.44 -15.11 -12.53
N GLY A 90 1.22 -15.57 -12.27
CA GLY A 90 0.53 -16.56 -13.08
C GLY A 90 -0.18 -15.93 -14.26
N ARG A 91 -0.28 -16.67 -15.37
CA ARG A 91 -0.95 -16.22 -16.59
C ARG A 91 -2.39 -16.71 -16.71
N ALA A 92 -2.82 -17.59 -15.81
CA ALA A 92 -4.17 -18.16 -15.82
C ALA A 92 -5.15 -17.25 -15.08
N VAL A 93 -6.34 -17.08 -15.64
CA VAL A 93 -7.48 -16.42 -15.00
C VAL A 93 -8.46 -17.50 -14.56
N CYS A 94 -8.75 -17.56 -13.27
CA CYS A 94 -9.79 -18.42 -12.71
C CYS A 94 -10.85 -17.59 -11.98
N GLY A 95 -12.04 -18.15 -11.82
CA GLY A 95 -13.13 -17.41 -11.21
C GLY A 95 -14.44 -18.14 -11.12
N PHE A 96 -15.45 -17.43 -10.62
CA PHE A 96 -16.81 -17.94 -10.47
C PHE A 96 -17.84 -16.85 -10.76
N ILE A 97 -18.95 -17.22 -11.40
CA ILE A 97 -20.11 -16.35 -11.65
C ILE A 97 -21.34 -16.97 -10.99
N ASP A 98 -21.98 -16.19 -10.13
CA ASP A 98 -23.28 -16.52 -9.52
C ASP A 98 -23.93 -15.25 -8.96
N THR A 99 -25.09 -15.39 -8.35
CA THR A 99 -25.66 -14.42 -7.41
C THR A 99 -24.69 -14.11 -6.27
N ALA A 100 -24.80 -12.91 -5.70
CA ALA A 100 -24.00 -12.50 -4.55
C ALA A 100 -24.10 -13.49 -3.36
N GLU A 101 -25.30 -14.02 -3.11
CA GLU A 101 -25.55 -15.04 -2.09
C GLU A 101 -24.92 -16.39 -2.47
N GLY A 102 -25.03 -16.83 -3.73
CA GLY A 102 -24.40 -18.06 -4.22
C GLY A 102 -22.88 -18.04 -4.05
N LEU A 103 -22.25 -16.91 -4.41
CA LEU A 103 -20.81 -16.67 -4.24
C LEU A 103 -20.36 -16.51 -2.78
N ARG A 104 -21.29 -16.47 -1.81
CA ARG A 104 -20.98 -16.51 -0.37
C ARG A 104 -21.46 -17.79 0.31
N GLY A 105 -22.26 -18.60 -0.36
CA GLY A 105 -22.76 -19.89 0.14
C GLY A 105 -21.70 -20.99 0.13
N ALA A 106 -22.03 -22.17 0.66
CA ALA A 106 -21.14 -23.34 0.66
C ALA A 106 -21.28 -24.20 -0.62
N ALA A 107 -22.36 -24.04 -1.38
CA ALA A 107 -22.59 -24.78 -2.61
C ALA A 107 -21.62 -24.36 -3.72
N GLU A 108 -21.41 -25.25 -4.69
CA GLU A 108 -20.65 -24.92 -5.90
C GLU A 108 -21.36 -23.79 -6.67
N PRO A 109 -20.64 -22.72 -7.05
CA PRO A 109 -21.21 -21.66 -7.87
C PRO A 109 -21.74 -22.19 -9.22
N ARG A 110 -22.74 -21.51 -9.76
CA ARG A 110 -23.39 -21.91 -11.03
C ARG A 110 -22.41 -22.06 -12.19
N LEU A 111 -21.48 -21.12 -12.32
CA LEU A 111 -20.55 -21.05 -13.43
C LEU A 111 -19.11 -20.83 -12.92
N ARG A 112 -18.17 -21.54 -13.51
CA ARG A 112 -16.73 -21.37 -13.31
C ARG A 112 -16.11 -20.66 -14.50
N VAL A 113 -15.24 -19.69 -14.24
CA VAL A 113 -14.52 -18.89 -15.23
C VAL A 113 -13.15 -19.50 -15.47
N VAL A 114 -12.77 -19.65 -16.73
CA VAL A 114 -11.42 -20.06 -17.15
C VAL A 114 -10.95 -19.16 -18.29
N GLY A 115 -9.78 -18.57 -18.14
CA GLY A 115 -9.13 -17.77 -19.17
C GLY A 115 -7.64 -17.69 -18.97
N ASP A 116 -6.99 -16.85 -19.76
CA ASP A 116 -5.55 -16.61 -19.68
C ASP A 116 -5.20 -15.19 -20.14
N LEU A 117 -3.98 -14.78 -19.77
CA LEU A 117 -3.34 -13.53 -20.17
C LEU A 117 -2.17 -13.85 -21.13
N ALA A 118 -2.32 -14.83 -22.03
CA ALA A 118 -1.24 -15.22 -22.94
C ALA A 118 -0.91 -14.11 -23.96
N VAL A 119 -1.92 -13.37 -24.43
CA VAL A 119 -1.76 -12.20 -25.31
C VAL A 119 -2.11 -10.96 -24.49
N ALA A 120 -1.22 -10.60 -23.56
CA ALA A 120 -1.45 -9.53 -22.59
C ALA A 120 -1.21 -8.12 -23.18
N ASP A 121 -1.98 -7.70 -24.18
CA ASP A 121 -2.02 -6.28 -24.57
C ASP A 121 -3.19 -5.52 -23.91
N GLY A 122 -4.05 -6.23 -23.16
CA GLY A 122 -5.23 -5.67 -22.49
C GLY A 122 -6.33 -5.16 -23.44
N ALA A 123 -6.07 -5.17 -24.76
CA ALA A 123 -7.00 -4.63 -25.75
C ALA A 123 -8.20 -5.55 -25.95
N ARG A 124 -8.06 -6.85 -25.68
CA ARG A 124 -9.20 -7.79 -25.65
C ARG A 124 -8.91 -9.04 -24.81
N LEU A 125 -9.85 -9.37 -23.93
CA LEU A 125 -9.81 -10.54 -23.05
C LEU A 125 -10.87 -11.56 -23.47
N PHE A 126 -10.54 -12.85 -23.37
CA PHE A 126 -11.43 -13.96 -23.73
C PHE A 126 -11.49 -15.01 -22.62
N TRP A 127 -12.66 -15.22 -22.02
CA TRP A 127 -12.85 -16.21 -20.96
C TRP A 127 -13.99 -17.16 -21.28
N ARG A 128 -13.88 -18.39 -20.80
CA ARG A 128 -14.87 -19.45 -21.01
C ARG A 128 -15.59 -19.75 -19.72
N LEU A 129 -16.88 -20.02 -19.81
CA LEU A 129 -17.73 -20.35 -18.68
C LEU A 129 -18.13 -21.82 -18.70
N PHE A 130 -17.89 -22.53 -17.61
CA PHE A 130 -18.23 -23.93 -17.43
C PHE A 130 -19.34 -24.05 -16.39
N ARG A 131 -20.34 -24.90 -16.65
CA ARG A 131 -21.41 -25.16 -15.68
C ARG A 131 -21.00 -26.27 -14.72
N GLY A 132 -20.96 -25.96 -13.43
CA GLY A 132 -20.54 -26.91 -12.40
C GLY A 132 -19.25 -27.65 -12.78
N THR A 133 -19.31 -28.99 -12.81
CA THR A 133 -18.18 -29.86 -13.15
C THR A 133 -18.17 -30.32 -14.61
N GLU A 134 -18.90 -29.66 -15.51
CA GLU A 134 -18.92 -30.02 -16.93
C GLU A 134 -17.54 -29.80 -17.59
N VAL A 135 -17.26 -30.63 -18.61
CA VAL A 135 -15.97 -30.65 -19.32
C VAL A 135 -15.91 -29.64 -20.46
N PHE A 136 -17.06 -29.27 -21.02
CA PHE A 136 -17.15 -28.36 -22.16
C PHE A 136 -17.66 -26.98 -21.71
N PRO A 137 -17.10 -25.89 -22.24
CA PRO A 137 -17.60 -24.56 -21.94
C PRO A 137 -18.96 -24.31 -22.62
N GLU A 138 -19.86 -23.64 -21.91
CA GLU A 138 -21.19 -23.28 -22.41
C GLU A 138 -21.19 -21.89 -23.06
N TYR A 139 -20.37 -20.97 -22.54
CA TYR A 139 -20.27 -19.59 -23.02
C TYR A 139 -18.82 -19.18 -23.23
N GLU A 140 -18.61 -18.24 -24.15
CA GLU A 140 -17.41 -17.42 -24.26
C GLU A 140 -17.76 -15.96 -24.00
N LEU A 141 -16.94 -15.31 -23.16
CA LEU A 141 -16.98 -13.89 -22.90
C LEU A 141 -15.84 -13.23 -23.67
N SER A 142 -16.15 -12.21 -24.48
CA SER A 142 -15.14 -11.34 -25.08
C SER A 142 -15.33 -9.92 -24.57
N MET A 143 -14.27 -9.31 -24.03
CA MET A 143 -14.39 -8.05 -23.29
C MET A 143 -13.14 -7.19 -23.38
N VAL A 144 -13.29 -5.93 -22.97
CA VAL A 144 -12.21 -4.96 -22.78
C VAL A 144 -12.26 -4.42 -21.36
N LEU A 145 -11.11 -4.05 -20.82
CA LEU A 145 -11.00 -3.42 -19.50
C LEU A 145 -10.86 -1.91 -19.69
N ASP A 146 -11.84 -1.16 -19.19
CA ASP A 146 -11.84 0.30 -19.13
C ASP A 146 -11.62 0.74 -17.67
N GLU A 147 -10.70 1.68 -17.44
CA GLU A 147 -10.31 2.11 -16.10
C GLU A 147 -10.49 3.61 -15.90
N VAL A 148 -11.17 3.99 -14.82
CA VAL A 148 -11.13 5.36 -14.33
C VAL A 148 -9.87 5.48 -13.47
N TRP A 149 -8.99 6.43 -13.80
CA TRP A 149 -7.67 6.58 -13.17
C TRP A 149 -6.67 5.44 -13.45
N GLY A 150 -6.82 4.72 -14.56
CA GLY A 150 -5.96 3.57 -14.90
C GLY A 150 -4.46 3.86 -14.95
N THR A 151 -4.07 5.13 -15.18
CA THR A 151 -2.67 5.57 -15.07
C THR A 151 -2.06 5.36 -13.68
N TYR A 152 -2.88 5.22 -12.64
CA TYR A 152 -2.48 5.00 -11.26
C TYR A 152 -2.73 3.55 -10.78
N GLY A 153 -3.04 2.61 -11.68
CA GLY A 153 -3.32 1.20 -11.35
C GLY A 153 -4.67 1.02 -10.66
N ASN A 154 -4.73 0.25 -9.56
CA ASN A 154 -5.97 -0.01 -8.79
C ASN A 154 -6.47 1.19 -7.96
N ALA A 155 -6.05 2.41 -8.27
CA ALA A 155 -6.43 3.62 -7.52
C ALA A 155 -7.90 4.05 -7.74
N GLY A 156 -8.55 3.53 -8.79
CA GLY A 156 -9.93 3.86 -9.17
C GLY A 156 -10.81 2.64 -9.47
N SER A 157 -11.98 2.87 -10.06
CA SER A 157 -12.92 1.82 -10.45
C SER A 157 -12.59 1.26 -11.85
N GLY A 158 -12.56 -0.06 -11.97
CA GLY A 158 -12.45 -0.77 -13.25
C GLY A 158 -13.82 -1.20 -13.78
N THR A 159 -13.97 -1.21 -15.11
CA THR A 159 -15.15 -1.72 -15.82
C THR A 159 -14.74 -2.69 -16.91
N LEU A 160 -15.30 -3.90 -16.91
CA LEU A 160 -15.19 -4.84 -18.02
C LEU A 160 -16.43 -4.73 -18.88
N THR A 161 -16.28 -4.34 -20.14
CA THR A 161 -17.39 -4.24 -21.08
C THR A 161 -17.22 -5.27 -22.18
N GLY A 162 -18.26 -6.06 -22.45
CA GLY A 162 -18.12 -7.18 -23.36
C GLY A 162 -19.41 -7.78 -23.89
N ARG A 163 -19.23 -8.91 -24.57
CA ARG A 163 -20.27 -9.73 -25.17
C ARG A 163 -20.21 -11.16 -24.64
N ILE A 164 -21.38 -11.79 -24.63
CA ILE A 164 -21.57 -13.19 -24.23
C ILE A 164 -21.97 -13.96 -25.48
N GLU A 165 -21.20 -14.99 -25.82
CA GLU A 165 -21.50 -15.89 -26.92
C GLU A 165 -21.81 -17.29 -26.38
N ARG A 166 -22.86 -17.89 -26.92
CA ARG A 166 -23.24 -19.27 -26.61
C ARG A 166 -22.50 -20.22 -27.54
N LEU A 167 -21.71 -21.12 -26.98
CA LEU A 167 -20.82 -22.00 -27.76
C LEU A 167 -21.57 -23.17 -28.43
N ASP A 168 -22.80 -23.44 -28.00
CA ASP A 168 -23.71 -24.38 -28.67
C ASP A 168 -24.40 -23.78 -29.91
N ARG A 169 -24.23 -22.48 -30.17
CA ARG A 169 -24.86 -21.78 -31.28
C ARG A 169 -23.89 -21.67 -32.47
N PRO A 170 -24.30 -22.08 -33.69
CA PRO A 170 -23.48 -21.91 -34.88
C PRO A 170 -23.18 -20.43 -35.21
N LEU A 171 -21.92 -20.13 -35.55
CA LEU A 171 -21.47 -18.80 -35.96
C LEU A 171 -22.14 -18.26 -37.24
N ALA A 172 -22.71 -19.14 -38.07
CA ALA A 172 -23.43 -18.76 -39.28
C ALA A 172 -24.79 -18.09 -39.00
N LEU A 173 -25.31 -18.20 -37.78
CA LEU A 173 -26.55 -17.55 -37.38
C LEU A 173 -26.31 -16.08 -37.01
N THR A 174 -27.38 -15.28 -37.05
CA THR A 174 -27.31 -13.89 -36.56
C THR A 174 -26.77 -13.85 -35.14
N GLN A 175 -25.78 -13.00 -34.93
CA GLN A 175 -25.16 -12.78 -33.62
C GLN A 175 -26.21 -12.31 -32.62
N LEU A 176 -26.14 -12.85 -31.40
CA LEU A 176 -27.03 -12.46 -30.32
C LEU A 176 -26.72 -11.05 -29.84
N ASP A 177 -27.76 -10.30 -29.47
CA ASP A 177 -27.60 -9.05 -28.73
C ASP A 177 -27.48 -9.36 -27.24
N SER A 178 -26.32 -9.92 -26.86
CA SER A 178 -26.00 -10.35 -25.50
C SER A 178 -24.71 -9.69 -25.04
N ARG A 179 -24.86 -8.63 -24.24
CA ARG A 179 -23.77 -7.78 -23.73
C ARG A 179 -23.76 -7.79 -22.21
N PHE A 180 -22.63 -7.41 -21.65
CA PHE A 180 -22.51 -7.19 -20.22
C PHE A 180 -21.56 -6.04 -19.91
N VAL A 181 -21.78 -5.44 -18.75
CA VAL A 181 -20.88 -4.50 -18.10
C VAL A 181 -20.63 -5.03 -16.70
N ALA A 182 -19.38 -5.34 -16.37
CA ALA A 182 -18.99 -5.70 -15.01
C ALA A 182 -18.23 -4.54 -14.36
N THR A 183 -18.67 -4.08 -13.19
CA THR A 183 -18.01 -2.98 -12.46
C THR A 183 -17.31 -3.54 -11.22
N LYS A 184 -16.02 -3.27 -11.07
CA LYS A 184 -15.20 -3.72 -9.94
C LYS A 184 -15.70 -3.10 -8.64
N HIS A 185 -15.77 -3.89 -7.58
CA HIS A 185 -16.00 -3.38 -6.24
C HIS A 185 -14.79 -2.54 -5.81
N THR A 186 -15.05 -1.32 -5.36
CA THR A 186 -14.03 -0.51 -4.71
C THR A 186 -13.57 -1.21 -3.43
N PHE A 187 -12.25 -1.34 -3.26
CA PHE A 187 -11.69 -1.90 -2.04
C PHE A 187 -11.98 -0.95 -0.87
N PRO A 188 -12.68 -1.38 0.20
CA PRO A 188 -13.03 -0.52 1.31
C PRO A 188 -11.81 -0.08 2.13
N GLU A 189 -11.76 1.19 2.53
CA GLU A 189 -10.65 1.69 3.35
C GLU A 189 -10.76 1.18 4.79
N ALA A 190 -9.63 1.14 5.51
CA ALA A 190 -9.63 0.66 6.90
C ALA A 190 -10.55 1.49 7.81
N ARG A 191 -10.64 2.81 7.58
CA ARG A 191 -11.55 3.72 8.30
C ARG A 191 -13.04 3.38 8.12
N ASP A 192 -13.41 2.73 7.01
CA ASP A 192 -14.79 2.32 6.73
C ASP A 192 -15.18 1.03 7.48
N ARG A 193 -14.20 0.40 8.14
CA ARG A 193 -14.33 -0.92 8.78
C ARG A 193 -13.98 -0.87 10.27
N ILE A 194 -13.03 -0.02 10.65
CA ILE A 194 -12.58 0.19 12.02
C ILE A 194 -12.86 1.64 12.41
N GLY A 195 -13.95 1.86 13.13
CA GLY A 195 -14.33 3.20 13.59
C GLY A 195 -13.41 3.73 14.69
N LEU A 196 -12.86 4.93 14.48
CA LEU A 196 -12.27 5.72 15.55
C LEU A 196 -13.34 6.63 16.16
N SER A 197 -13.45 6.61 17.48
CA SER A 197 -14.37 7.45 18.24
C SER A 197 -14.08 8.93 17.97
N ALA A 198 -15.12 9.76 17.99
CA ALA A 198 -14.96 11.20 17.73
C ALA A 198 -13.91 11.89 18.62
N PRO A 199 -13.79 11.58 19.93
CA PRO A 199 -12.73 12.15 20.77
C PRO A 199 -11.32 11.74 20.34
N LEU A 200 -11.11 10.47 20.01
CA LEU A 200 -9.81 9.98 19.54
C LEU A 200 -9.48 10.63 18.20
N LEU A 201 -10.41 10.59 17.23
CA LEU A 201 -10.20 11.17 15.91
C LEU A 201 -9.88 12.66 16.00
N ALA A 202 -10.60 13.43 16.82
CA ALA A 202 -10.36 14.86 17.02
C ALA A 202 -8.95 15.17 17.55
N TRP A 203 -8.43 14.34 18.46
CA TRP A 203 -7.05 14.46 18.93
C TRP A 203 -6.05 14.15 17.81
N LEU A 204 -6.25 13.05 17.10
CA LEU A 204 -5.35 12.58 16.06
C LEU A 204 -5.26 13.54 14.87
N VAL A 205 -6.39 14.08 14.40
CA VAL A 205 -6.40 14.99 13.25
C VAL A 205 -6.01 16.42 13.59
N SER A 206 -5.80 16.71 14.88
CA SER A 206 -5.44 18.06 15.33
C SER A 206 -4.14 18.52 14.68
N PRO A 207 -4.01 19.81 14.31
CA PRO A 207 -2.77 20.30 13.72
C PRO A 207 -1.55 20.06 14.59
N GLU A 208 -1.71 20.19 15.92
CA GLU A 208 -0.67 19.94 16.90
C GLU A 208 -0.15 18.49 16.82
N HIS A 209 -1.03 17.49 16.85
CA HIS A 209 -0.61 16.08 16.85
C HIS A 209 -0.02 15.64 15.51
N ARG A 210 -0.61 16.07 14.38
CA ARG A 210 -0.08 15.78 13.04
C ARG A 210 1.32 16.33 12.82
N LEU A 211 1.52 17.59 13.20
CA LEU A 211 2.82 18.25 13.07
C LEU A 211 3.84 17.67 14.05
N PHE A 212 3.43 17.35 15.28
CA PHE A 212 4.28 16.69 16.27
C PHE A 212 4.83 15.37 15.73
N HIS A 213 3.96 14.48 15.24
CA HIS A 213 4.37 13.17 14.77
C HIS A 213 5.28 13.28 13.54
N GLN A 214 4.94 14.14 12.58
CA GLN A 214 5.79 14.40 11.42
C GLN A 214 7.16 14.92 11.83
N LEU A 215 7.22 15.94 12.68
CA LEU A 215 8.46 16.61 13.07
C LEU A 215 9.34 15.72 13.94
N TRP A 216 8.74 14.96 14.86
CA TRP A 216 9.45 13.99 15.70
C TRP A 216 10.21 12.96 14.84
N HIS A 217 9.56 12.43 13.81
CA HIS A 217 10.25 11.56 12.84
C HIS A 217 11.27 12.33 12.02
N ALA A 218 10.90 13.52 11.52
CA ALA A 218 11.73 14.28 10.59
C ALA A 218 13.09 14.67 11.18
N THR A 219 13.12 15.19 12.40
CA THR A 219 14.38 15.64 13.01
C THR A 219 15.29 14.46 13.32
N ARG A 220 14.78 13.35 13.87
CA ARG A 220 15.55 12.12 14.11
C ARG A 220 16.15 11.54 12.84
N ASP A 221 15.32 11.43 11.79
CA ASP A 221 15.71 10.77 10.55
C ASP A 221 16.73 11.60 9.75
N LYS A 222 16.56 12.93 9.72
CA LYS A 222 17.40 13.84 8.92
C LYS A 222 18.63 14.34 9.68
N TRP A 223 18.68 14.26 11.00
CA TRP A 223 19.75 14.88 11.81
C TRP A 223 21.17 14.63 11.29
N HIS A 224 21.46 13.37 10.94
CA HIS A 224 22.78 12.95 10.47
C HIS A 224 23.22 13.59 9.14
N THR A 225 22.26 14.05 8.31
CA THR A 225 22.53 14.75 7.04
C THR A 225 22.35 16.26 7.10
N LEU A 226 21.74 16.79 8.17
CA LEU A 226 21.53 18.23 8.29
C LEU A 226 22.86 18.97 8.49
N PRO A 227 23.11 20.07 7.76
CA PRO A 227 24.19 21.00 8.06
C PRO A 227 24.04 21.65 9.45
N GLU A 228 25.14 22.14 10.02
CA GLU A 228 25.19 22.60 11.41
C GLU A 228 24.32 23.83 11.67
N ASP A 229 24.16 24.74 10.71
CA ASP A 229 23.28 25.92 10.82
C ASP A 229 21.80 25.51 10.99
N LYS A 230 21.36 24.47 10.28
CA LYS A 230 20.01 23.90 10.44
C LYS A 230 19.88 23.18 11.78
N ARG A 231 20.90 22.44 12.22
CA ARG A 231 20.91 21.81 13.55
C ARG A 231 20.81 22.85 14.66
N ASP A 232 21.54 23.96 14.55
CA ASP A 232 21.48 25.09 15.48
C ASP A 232 20.11 25.78 15.45
N GLY A 233 19.52 25.93 14.26
CA GLY A 233 18.14 26.38 14.11
C GLY A 233 17.14 25.49 14.88
N LEU A 234 17.25 24.17 14.73
CA LEU A 234 16.40 23.20 15.44
C LEU A 234 16.66 23.18 16.95
N ARG A 235 17.91 23.30 17.40
CA ARG A 235 18.27 23.47 18.82
C ARG A 235 17.68 24.76 19.40
N GLY A 236 17.71 25.85 18.63
CA GLY A 236 17.17 27.15 19.03
C GLY A 236 15.67 27.13 19.33
N ILE A 237 14.93 26.24 18.67
CA ILE A 237 13.49 26.02 18.89
C ILE A 237 13.17 24.77 19.73
N GLY A 238 14.18 24.13 20.32
CA GLY A 238 14.01 22.98 21.22
C GLY A 238 13.58 21.67 20.55
N TRP A 239 13.78 21.53 19.23
CA TRP A 239 13.36 20.37 18.43
C TRP A 239 14.51 19.45 18.00
N GLN A 240 15.67 19.58 18.62
CA GLN A 240 16.77 18.64 18.41
C GLN A 240 16.41 17.24 18.96
N PRO A 241 16.78 16.13 18.28
CA PRO A 241 16.38 14.79 18.69
C PRO A 241 17.20 14.33 19.90
N GLY A 242 16.58 14.35 21.08
CA GLY A 242 17.23 13.98 22.34
C GLY A 242 18.00 15.14 23.01
N PRO A 243 18.96 14.83 23.88
CA PRO A 243 19.69 15.82 24.65
C PRO A 243 20.52 16.75 23.78
N ARG A 244 20.46 18.05 24.09
CA ARG A 244 21.22 19.07 23.37
C ARG A 244 22.72 18.77 23.40
N ASN A 245 23.37 18.89 22.24
CA ASN A 245 24.77 18.55 21.96
C ASN A 245 25.14 17.07 22.12
N LYS A 246 24.16 16.20 22.39
CA LYS A 246 24.29 14.74 22.42
C LYS A 246 23.10 14.10 21.71
N GLU A 247 22.70 14.72 20.60
CA GLU A 247 21.51 14.33 19.86
C GLU A 247 21.62 12.89 19.32
N ARG A 248 20.48 12.22 19.24
CA ARG A 248 20.35 10.81 18.86
C ARG A 248 19.69 10.71 17.49
N ASP A 249 20.49 10.77 16.44
CA ASP A 249 20.03 10.53 15.07
C ASP A 249 19.55 9.08 14.88
N ALA A 250 18.48 8.87 14.12
CA ALA A 250 17.89 7.53 13.93
C ALA A 250 18.43 6.79 12.69
N ARG A 251 19.17 7.48 11.82
CA ARG A 251 19.59 6.93 10.51
C ARG A 251 21.07 7.10 10.18
N GLY A 252 21.86 7.73 11.03
CA GLY A 252 23.29 7.86 10.82
C GLY A 252 24.09 6.61 11.19
N PRO A 253 25.44 6.70 11.12
CA PRO A 253 26.32 5.54 11.26
C PRO A 253 26.26 4.83 12.62
N ARG A 254 25.78 5.51 13.66
CA ARG A 254 25.72 5.00 15.05
C ARG A 254 24.29 4.80 15.57
N LYS A 255 23.30 4.80 14.68
CA LYS A 255 21.87 4.66 15.01
C LYS A 255 21.55 3.46 15.92
N ASP A 256 22.30 2.37 15.78
CA ASP A 256 22.14 1.14 16.57
C ASP A 256 22.72 1.24 17.99
N ARG A 257 23.48 2.30 18.33
CA ARG A 257 24.25 2.38 19.59
C ARG A 257 24.18 3.74 20.28
N ASN A 258 23.35 4.65 19.79
CA ASN A 258 23.21 5.99 20.34
C ASN A 258 21.95 6.18 21.21
N GLY A 259 21.14 5.13 21.38
CA GLY A 259 19.89 5.17 22.14
C GLY A 259 18.66 5.63 21.33
N SER A 260 18.80 5.91 20.03
CA SER A 260 17.67 6.38 19.19
C SER A 260 16.52 5.36 19.09
N GLY A 261 16.80 4.06 19.17
CA GLY A 261 15.77 3.02 19.23
C GLY A 261 14.94 3.02 20.52
N ILE A 262 15.50 3.51 21.64
CA ILE A 262 14.75 3.71 22.89
C ILE A 262 13.74 4.84 22.70
N ASP A 263 14.13 5.94 22.04
CA ASP A 263 13.21 7.05 21.72
C ASP A 263 12.03 6.55 20.87
N PHE A 264 12.30 5.71 19.87
CA PHE A 264 11.28 5.09 19.02
C PHE A 264 10.27 4.28 19.83
N PHE A 265 10.72 3.30 20.61
CA PHE A 265 9.77 2.48 21.37
C PHE A 265 9.01 3.30 22.41
N PHE A 266 9.70 4.20 23.12
CA PHE A 266 9.08 4.95 24.20
C PHE A 266 8.02 5.94 23.69
N MET A 267 8.29 6.66 22.60
CA MET A 267 7.33 7.60 22.02
C MET A 267 6.05 6.89 21.58
N HIS A 268 6.18 5.75 20.89
CA HIS A 268 5.02 4.98 20.44
C HIS A 268 4.26 4.33 21.60
N ARG A 269 4.94 3.82 22.64
CA ARG A 269 4.30 3.32 23.87
C ARG A 269 3.52 4.44 24.59
N HIS A 270 4.13 5.62 24.74
CA HIS A 270 3.46 6.78 25.32
C HIS A 270 2.21 7.17 24.52
N MET A 271 2.32 7.19 23.18
CA MET A 271 1.20 7.49 22.29
C MET A 271 0.09 6.43 22.36
N LEU A 272 0.44 5.14 22.41
CA LEU A 272 -0.50 4.04 22.61
C LEU A 272 -1.23 4.13 23.94
N GLN A 273 -0.54 4.45 25.03
CA GLN A 273 -1.16 4.63 26.35
C GLN A 273 -2.19 5.77 26.33
N ALA A 274 -1.83 6.90 25.73
CA ALA A 274 -2.75 8.04 25.58
C ALA A 274 -3.97 7.69 24.71
N ALA A 275 -3.76 7.04 23.56
CA ALA A 275 -4.85 6.64 22.67
C ALA A 275 -5.77 5.59 23.32
N ARG A 276 -5.19 4.59 23.99
CA ARG A 276 -5.91 3.51 24.68
C ARG A 276 -6.73 3.99 25.89
N ALA A 277 -6.36 5.13 26.48
CA ALA A 277 -7.16 5.77 27.52
C ALA A 277 -8.46 6.38 26.97
N ILE A 278 -8.51 6.71 25.67
CA ILE A 278 -9.69 7.28 25.00
C ILE A 278 -10.55 6.17 24.38
N GLN A 279 -9.92 5.20 23.72
CA GLN A 279 -10.60 4.11 23.02
C GLN A 279 -9.82 2.81 23.13
N PRO A 280 -10.47 1.65 23.36
CA PRO A 280 -9.80 0.35 23.26
C PRO A 280 -9.20 0.13 21.86
N LEU A 281 -7.88 -0.02 21.81
CA LEU A 281 -7.12 -0.25 20.58
C LEU A 281 -6.26 -1.51 20.78
N PRO A 282 -6.81 -2.71 20.50
CA PRO A 282 -6.11 -3.97 20.71
C PRO A 282 -4.93 -4.10 19.77
N SER A 283 -3.81 -4.62 20.27
CA SER A 283 -2.68 -5.02 19.43
C SER A 283 -3.08 -6.20 18.52
N TRP A 284 -2.45 -6.30 17.35
CA TRP A 284 -2.40 -7.59 16.67
C TRP A 284 -1.65 -8.62 17.52
N ARG A 285 -2.14 -9.86 17.51
CA ARG A 285 -1.44 -11.00 18.11
C ARG A 285 -0.50 -11.69 17.13
N ARG A 286 -0.82 -11.58 15.84
CA ARG A 286 -0.05 -12.08 14.71
C ARG A 286 -0.30 -11.17 13.50
N PHE A 287 0.61 -11.17 12.53
CA PHE A 287 0.35 -10.45 11.29
C PHE A 287 -0.82 -11.08 10.50
N PRO A 288 -1.71 -10.27 9.88
CA PRO A 288 -2.74 -10.79 9.00
C PRO A 288 -2.14 -11.59 7.83
N PRO A 289 -2.64 -12.80 7.55
CA PRO A 289 -2.17 -13.58 6.41
C PRO A 289 -2.50 -12.88 5.09
N PRO A 290 -1.78 -13.22 3.99
CA PRO A 290 -2.10 -12.72 2.66
C PRO A 290 -3.48 -13.19 2.17
N GLN A 291 -3.93 -12.62 1.06
CA GLN A 291 -5.15 -13.03 0.36
C GLN A 291 -5.20 -14.55 0.17
N PRO A 292 -6.31 -15.23 0.53
CA PRO A 292 -6.47 -16.64 0.22
C PRO A 292 -6.65 -16.86 -1.29
N GLU A 293 -6.19 -18.01 -1.79
CA GLU A 293 -6.47 -18.45 -3.16
C GLU A 293 -7.99 -18.67 -3.34
N LEU A 294 -8.58 -18.08 -4.39
CA LEU A 294 -10.02 -18.14 -4.63
C LEU A 294 -10.57 -19.58 -4.71
N GLU A 295 -9.85 -20.47 -5.37
CA GLU A 295 -10.25 -21.87 -5.52
C GLU A 295 -10.19 -22.66 -4.21
N ARG A 296 -9.37 -22.24 -3.24
CA ARG A 296 -9.22 -22.92 -1.94
C ARG A 296 -10.19 -22.41 -0.90
N ASP A 297 -10.41 -21.09 -0.84
CA ASP A 297 -11.32 -20.46 0.11
C ASP A 297 -12.05 -19.27 -0.53
N ARG A 298 -13.10 -19.58 -1.29
CA ARG A 298 -13.94 -18.60 -1.96
C ARG A 298 -14.57 -17.59 -0.99
N GLN A 299 -15.04 -18.05 0.17
CA GLN A 299 -15.68 -17.14 1.13
C GLN A 299 -14.65 -16.22 1.80
N GLY A 300 -13.46 -16.75 2.11
CA GLY A 300 -12.33 -15.96 2.57
C GLY A 300 -11.88 -14.92 1.55
N PHE A 301 -11.82 -15.28 0.27
CA PHE A 301 -11.50 -14.36 -0.81
C PHE A 301 -12.50 -13.20 -0.88
N VAL A 302 -13.81 -13.48 -0.82
CA VAL A 302 -14.84 -12.42 -0.83
C VAL A 302 -14.71 -11.51 0.39
N ARG A 303 -14.51 -12.08 1.59
CA ARG A 303 -14.31 -11.28 2.82
C ARG A 303 -13.03 -10.44 2.77
N TYR A 304 -11.99 -10.93 2.11
CA TYR A 304 -10.73 -10.21 1.94
C TYR A 304 -10.91 -8.95 1.08
N PHE A 305 -11.60 -9.06 -0.06
CA PHE A 305 -11.87 -7.91 -0.94
C PHE A 305 -12.94 -6.94 -0.39
N ASP A 306 -13.75 -7.38 0.57
CA ASP A 306 -14.61 -6.49 1.37
C ASP A 306 -13.85 -5.80 2.52
N ASN A 307 -12.55 -6.10 2.68
CA ASN A 307 -11.73 -5.65 3.81
C ASN A 307 -12.47 -5.83 5.14
N HIS A 308 -13.14 -6.97 5.34
CA HIS A 308 -14.18 -7.14 6.36
C HIS A 308 -13.76 -6.70 7.77
N ASP A 309 -12.52 -7.01 8.16
CA ASP A 309 -11.96 -6.68 9.47
C ASP A 309 -11.14 -5.36 9.48
N GLY A 310 -11.02 -4.68 8.34
CA GLY A 310 -10.27 -3.43 8.16
C GLY A 310 -8.75 -3.57 8.03
N TRP A 311 -8.25 -4.79 7.89
CA TRP A 311 -6.81 -5.10 7.80
C TRP A 311 -6.39 -6.01 6.65
N ALA A 312 -7.22 -6.17 5.62
CA ALA A 312 -6.75 -6.76 4.37
C ALA A 312 -5.70 -5.83 3.74
N VAL A 313 -4.71 -6.40 3.02
CA VAL A 313 -3.67 -5.60 2.36
C VAL A 313 -4.32 -4.87 1.18
N PRO A 314 -4.33 -3.52 1.15
CA PRO A 314 -4.96 -2.79 0.07
C PRO A 314 -4.26 -3.03 -1.27
N PRO A 315 -4.97 -2.91 -2.40
CA PRO A 315 -4.40 -3.04 -3.74
C PRO A 315 -3.17 -2.14 -3.97
N THR A 316 -2.31 -2.58 -4.88
CA THR A 316 -1.12 -1.86 -5.35
C THR A 316 -1.54 -0.63 -6.18
N TRP A 317 -0.64 0.33 -6.34
CA TRP A 317 -0.85 1.49 -7.23
C TRP A 317 0.42 1.77 -8.02
N LEU A 318 0.27 2.58 -9.06
CA LEU A 318 1.37 3.04 -9.90
C LEU A 318 1.75 4.47 -9.56
N ALA A 319 3.05 4.72 -9.49
CA ALA A 319 3.61 6.05 -9.44
C ALA A 319 4.12 6.43 -10.83
N GLU A 320 3.59 7.53 -11.35
CA GLU A 320 4.02 8.10 -12.63
C GLU A 320 5.52 8.41 -12.57
N ASP A 321 6.24 8.02 -13.63
CA ASP A 321 7.69 8.20 -13.80
C ASP A 321 8.59 7.58 -12.69
N ASP A 322 8.08 6.62 -11.90
CA ASP A 322 8.85 5.91 -10.87
C ASP A 322 8.51 4.41 -10.82
N ASP A 323 8.99 3.67 -11.82
CA ASP A 323 8.80 2.21 -11.93
C ASP A 323 9.42 1.45 -10.76
N ASP A 324 10.56 1.91 -10.23
CA ASP A 324 11.21 1.31 -9.07
C ASP A 324 10.30 1.37 -7.83
N TYR A 325 9.69 2.53 -7.58
CA TYR A 325 8.76 2.68 -6.47
C TYR A 325 7.49 1.86 -6.69
N SER A 326 6.95 1.86 -7.92
CA SER A 326 5.78 1.06 -8.28
C SER A 326 6.04 -0.45 -8.06
N GLN A 327 7.21 -0.95 -8.49
CA GLN A 327 7.60 -2.33 -8.27
C GLN A 327 7.81 -2.64 -6.79
N TRP A 328 8.44 -1.74 -6.03
CA TRP A 328 8.65 -1.92 -4.60
C TRP A 328 7.34 -1.99 -3.81
N VAL A 329 6.35 -1.13 -4.15
CA VAL A 329 4.99 -1.19 -3.56
C VAL A 329 4.28 -2.49 -3.92
N SER A 330 4.47 -3.00 -5.14
CA SER A 330 3.95 -4.31 -5.51
C SER A 330 4.59 -5.44 -4.70
N ASP A 331 5.91 -5.47 -4.64
CA ASP A 331 6.68 -6.54 -4.00
C ASP A 331 6.40 -6.58 -2.49
N ILE A 332 6.40 -5.45 -1.79
CA ILE A 332 6.15 -5.38 -0.33
C ILE A 332 4.74 -5.88 0.07
N LYS A 333 3.75 -5.76 -0.82
CA LYS A 333 2.37 -6.20 -0.63
C LYS A 333 2.15 -7.67 -1.00
N SER A 334 3.10 -8.30 -1.69
CA SER A 334 3.00 -9.69 -2.15
C SER A 334 2.89 -10.70 -1.01
N SER A 335 2.33 -11.87 -1.32
CA SER A 335 2.32 -13.04 -0.43
C SER A 335 3.73 -13.59 -0.20
N GLU A 336 4.61 -13.54 -1.21
CA GLU A 336 5.99 -13.98 -1.09
C GLU A 336 6.73 -13.17 -0.03
N THR A 337 6.61 -11.84 -0.08
CA THR A 337 7.25 -10.96 0.90
C THR A 337 6.69 -11.15 2.32
N TYR A 338 5.41 -11.51 2.45
CA TYR A 338 4.88 -11.91 3.75
C TYR A 338 5.64 -13.11 4.33
N HIS A 339 5.84 -14.16 3.53
CA HIS A 339 6.52 -15.38 3.98
C HIS A 339 8.04 -15.20 4.12
N SER A 340 8.69 -14.38 3.28
CA SER A 340 10.14 -14.17 3.31
C SER A 340 10.61 -13.13 4.33
N ASN A 341 9.75 -12.18 4.70
CA ASN A 341 10.14 -11.05 5.55
C ASN A 341 9.23 -10.92 6.78
N PHE A 342 7.92 -10.69 6.60
CA PHE A 342 7.02 -10.41 7.73
C PHE A 342 6.94 -11.57 8.73
N GLN A 343 6.84 -12.81 8.26
CA GLN A 343 6.87 -13.98 9.14
C GLN A 343 8.24 -14.22 9.79
N VAL A 344 9.33 -13.83 9.12
CA VAL A 344 10.68 -13.92 9.69
C VAL A 344 10.81 -12.93 10.85
N TRP A 345 10.39 -11.67 10.66
CA TRP A 345 10.37 -10.67 11.74
C TRP A 345 9.43 -11.06 12.87
N GLU A 346 8.26 -11.62 12.56
CA GLU A 346 7.33 -12.14 13.56
C GLU A 346 7.96 -13.22 14.44
N SER A 347 8.74 -14.13 13.82
CA SER A 347 9.48 -15.16 14.53
C SER A 347 10.67 -14.60 15.32
N GLN A 348 11.49 -13.74 14.72
CA GLN A 348 12.70 -13.20 15.37
C GLN A 348 12.36 -12.36 16.59
N TYR A 349 11.34 -11.49 16.46
CA TYR A 349 10.94 -10.58 17.53
C TYR A 349 10.07 -11.24 18.60
N THR A 350 9.86 -12.55 18.51
CA THR A 350 9.28 -13.38 19.59
C THR A 350 10.23 -14.47 20.07
N ASP A 351 11.43 -14.60 19.49
CA ASP A 351 12.45 -15.57 19.90
C ASP A 351 13.32 -15.03 21.05
N PRO A 352 13.27 -15.62 22.25
CA PRO A 352 14.10 -15.19 23.38
C PRO A 352 15.61 -15.29 23.11
N ARG A 353 16.06 -16.23 22.26
CA ARG A 353 17.49 -16.35 21.91
C ARG A 353 17.96 -15.24 21.00
N TYR A 354 17.07 -14.76 20.13
CA TYR A 354 17.36 -13.63 19.26
C TYR A 354 17.38 -12.34 20.08
N LEU A 355 16.28 -12.06 20.78
CA LEU A 355 16.08 -10.82 21.52
C LEU A 355 17.08 -10.59 22.65
N SER A 356 17.51 -11.64 23.36
CA SER A 356 18.48 -11.51 24.46
C SER A 356 19.86 -11.00 24.03
N LYS A 357 20.15 -10.93 22.73
CA LYS A 357 21.43 -10.41 22.20
C LYS A 357 21.43 -8.91 21.96
N LEU A 358 20.26 -8.26 22.02
CA LEU A 358 20.08 -6.87 21.64
C LEU A 358 19.87 -6.01 22.88
N THR A 359 20.53 -4.86 22.96
CA THR A 359 20.07 -3.80 23.87
C THR A 359 18.71 -3.26 23.39
N LEU A 360 18.01 -2.53 24.26
CA LEU A 360 16.74 -1.91 23.91
C LEU A 360 16.89 -0.90 22.77
N GLY A 361 18.00 -0.14 22.74
CA GLY A 361 18.32 0.76 21.64
C GLY A 361 18.60 0.03 20.32
N GLN A 362 19.34 -1.07 20.36
CA GLN A 362 19.59 -1.91 19.17
C GLN A 362 18.29 -2.49 18.62
N PHE A 363 17.44 -3.06 19.50
CA PHE A 363 16.18 -3.65 19.09
C PHE A 363 15.24 -2.59 18.46
N GLY A 364 15.13 -1.41 19.08
CA GLY A 364 14.30 -0.34 18.54
C GLY A 364 14.78 0.18 17.19
N SER A 365 16.09 0.35 17.02
CA SER A 365 16.67 0.79 15.76
C SER A 365 16.47 -0.24 14.65
N GLU A 366 16.73 -1.52 14.95
CA GLU A 366 16.55 -2.60 13.98
C GLU A 366 15.09 -2.74 13.53
N LEU A 367 14.15 -2.69 14.47
CA LEU A 367 12.73 -2.79 14.17
C LEU A 367 12.24 -1.58 13.37
N GLU A 368 12.63 -0.36 13.76
CA GLU A 368 12.23 0.88 13.06
C GLU A 368 12.70 0.87 11.59
N LEU A 369 13.93 0.39 11.33
CA LEU A 369 14.55 0.46 10.01
C LEU A 369 14.26 -0.76 9.13
N GLY A 370 13.90 -1.90 9.74
CA GLY A 370 13.58 -3.13 9.04
C GLY A 370 12.08 -3.28 8.82
N LEU A 371 11.32 -3.41 9.90
CA LEU A 371 9.91 -3.83 9.88
C LEU A 371 8.94 -2.64 9.84
N HIS A 372 9.17 -1.60 10.63
CA HIS A 372 8.20 -0.52 10.84
C HIS A 372 7.82 0.19 9.53
N ASP A 373 8.80 0.69 8.78
CA ASP A 373 8.55 1.36 7.49
C ASP A 373 7.77 0.44 6.52
N TRP A 374 8.02 -0.87 6.61
CA TRP A 374 7.36 -1.87 5.77
C TRP A 374 5.92 -2.17 6.21
N LEU A 375 5.63 -2.16 7.52
CA LEU A 375 4.25 -2.25 8.03
C LEU A 375 3.39 -1.11 7.51
N HIS A 376 3.93 0.11 7.54
CA HIS A 376 3.26 1.29 7.01
C HIS A 376 2.92 1.13 5.52
N MET A 377 3.90 0.79 4.68
CA MET A 377 3.69 0.74 3.23
C MET A 377 2.93 -0.50 2.76
N ARG A 378 3.03 -1.63 3.47
CA ARG A 378 2.23 -2.83 3.15
C ARG A 378 0.74 -2.56 3.32
N TRP A 379 0.32 -1.95 4.43
CA TRP A 379 -1.10 -1.67 4.69
C TRP A 379 -1.57 -0.30 4.20
N ALA A 380 -0.71 0.53 3.63
CA ALA A 380 -1.12 1.78 3.00
C ALA A 380 -2.03 1.51 1.78
N ALA A 381 -3.15 2.23 1.68
CA ALA A 381 -3.84 2.42 0.41
C ALA A 381 -3.20 3.57 -0.38
N VAL A 382 -3.62 3.76 -1.63
CA VAL A 382 -3.17 4.90 -2.42
C VAL A 382 -3.51 6.21 -1.68
N PRO A 383 -2.56 7.13 -1.49
CA PRO A 383 -2.86 8.44 -0.90
C PRO A 383 -3.83 9.21 -1.80
N ARG A 384 -4.79 9.93 -1.20
CA ARG A 384 -5.80 10.72 -1.92
C ARG A 384 -5.85 12.16 -1.42
N ASP A 385 -6.19 13.10 -2.29
CA ASP A 385 -6.43 14.49 -1.86
C ASP A 385 -7.74 14.56 -1.05
N PRO A 386 -7.70 15.03 0.21
CA PRO A 386 -8.87 15.06 1.11
C PRO A 386 -10.01 15.99 0.66
N SER A 387 -9.83 16.74 -0.42
CA SER A 387 -10.82 17.69 -0.93
C SER A 387 -11.72 17.08 -2.00
N ASN A 388 -11.20 16.14 -2.78
CA ASN A 388 -11.87 15.61 -3.97
C ASN A 388 -11.63 14.10 -4.19
N ASP A 389 -10.91 13.43 -3.29
CA ASP A 389 -10.59 12.00 -3.35
C ASP A 389 -9.74 11.59 -4.56
N ALA A 390 -9.10 12.56 -5.23
CA ALA A 390 -8.22 12.25 -6.35
C ALA A 390 -6.96 11.49 -5.87
N PRO A 391 -6.56 10.38 -6.53
CA PRO A 391 -5.31 9.70 -6.23
C PRO A 391 -4.10 10.63 -6.39
N VAL A 392 -3.20 10.62 -5.41
CA VAL A 392 -1.95 11.40 -5.42
C VAL A 392 -0.76 10.51 -5.08
N PRO A 393 -0.35 9.54 -5.94
CA PRO A 393 0.59 8.46 -5.60
C PRO A 393 1.88 8.85 -4.85
N MET A 394 2.36 10.09 -5.04
CA MET A 394 3.54 10.65 -4.37
C MET A 394 3.24 11.35 -3.03
N ALA A 395 2.02 11.18 -2.52
CA ALA A 395 1.46 11.78 -1.32
C ALA A 395 1.52 13.32 -1.30
N ARG A 396 1.45 13.91 -0.11
CA ARG A 396 1.58 15.34 0.18
C ARG A 396 3.06 15.77 0.23
N GLU A 397 3.38 17.00 -0.16
CA GLU A 397 4.73 17.56 0.04
C GLU A 397 4.97 17.77 1.53
N PHE A 398 6.15 17.41 2.06
CA PHE A 398 6.38 17.42 3.50
C PHE A 398 6.18 18.80 4.16
N THR A 399 6.31 19.88 3.39
CA THR A 399 6.10 21.27 3.84
C THR A 399 4.80 21.92 3.34
N ASP A 400 3.92 21.18 2.65
CA ASP A 400 2.58 21.66 2.28
C ASP A 400 1.61 21.55 3.46
N PHE A 401 1.41 22.66 4.16
CA PHE A 401 0.51 22.75 5.32
C PHE A 401 -0.86 23.32 4.96
N ALA A 402 -1.33 23.14 3.72
CA ALA A 402 -2.66 23.58 3.36
C ALA A 402 -3.74 22.90 4.23
N PRO A 403 -4.82 23.62 4.62
CA PRO A 403 -5.83 23.10 5.54
C PRO A 403 -6.48 21.78 5.12
N ARG A 404 -6.55 21.49 3.81
CA ARG A 404 -7.12 20.24 3.29
C ARG A 404 -6.41 19.00 3.85
N TRP A 405 -5.09 19.05 4.06
CA TRP A 405 -4.33 17.91 4.55
C TRP A 405 -4.59 17.59 6.02
N PHE A 406 -5.15 18.52 6.80
CA PHE A 406 -5.48 18.28 8.21
C PHE A 406 -6.82 17.58 8.39
N ARG A 407 -7.61 17.43 7.32
CA ARG A 407 -8.91 16.76 7.35
C ARG A 407 -8.79 15.28 7.74
N PRO A 408 -9.83 14.67 8.35
CA PRO A 408 -9.79 13.27 8.79
C PRO A 408 -9.60 12.27 7.63
N GLU A 409 -10.01 12.62 6.41
CA GLU A 409 -9.82 11.78 5.22
C GLU A 409 -8.33 11.61 4.85
N ASN A 410 -7.44 12.47 5.36
CA ASN A 410 -6.00 12.26 5.27
C ASN A 410 -5.49 11.37 6.42
N ASP A 411 -5.54 10.07 6.21
CA ASP A 411 -5.02 9.03 7.10
C ASP A 411 -3.96 8.16 6.41
N PHE A 412 -3.28 8.69 5.38
CA PHE A 412 -2.32 7.93 4.62
C PHE A 412 -1.19 7.38 5.51
N LEU A 413 -1.04 6.04 5.52
CA LEU A 413 -0.03 5.35 6.34
C LEU A 413 1.40 5.68 5.93
N GLY A 414 1.64 6.07 4.68
CA GLY A 414 2.98 6.35 4.14
C GLY A 414 3.61 7.69 4.58
N ASP A 415 2.90 8.53 5.35
CA ASP A 415 3.38 9.83 5.87
C ASP A 415 3.09 9.94 7.38
N PRO A 416 4.08 10.19 8.26
CA PRO A 416 3.85 10.38 9.70
C PRO A 416 2.90 11.54 10.02
N PHE A 417 2.72 12.51 9.13
CA PHE A 417 1.71 13.55 9.27
C PHE A 417 0.27 13.01 9.33
N SER A 418 0.03 11.81 8.80
CA SER A 418 -1.29 11.19 8.72
C SER A 418 -1.37 9.75 9.21
N SER A 419 -0.26 9.05 9.33
CA SER A 419 -0.26 7.61 9.57
C SER A 419 -0.96 7.21 10.88
N HIS A 420 -0.82 8.01 11.95
CA HIS A 420 -1.47 7.78 13.24
C HIS A 420 -3.00 7.92 13.18
N VAL A 421 -3.56 8.54 12.15
CA VAL A 421 -5.02 8.63 11.94
C VAL A 421 -5.58 7.31 11.40
N HIS A 422 -4.75 6.51 10.73
CA HIS A 422 -5.18 5.25 10.14
C HIS A 422 -5.45 4.20 11.23
N PRO A 423 -6.60 3.50 11.25
CA PRO A 423 -6.89 2.55 12.34
C PRO A 423 -5.87 1.41 12.48
N VAL A 424 -5.36 0.90 11.35
CA VAL A 424 -4.36 -0.19 11.33
C VAL A 424 -3.03 0.21 11.98
N PHE A 425 -2.72 1.51 12.02
CA PHE A 425 -1.54 2.04 12.74
C PHE A 425 -1.48 1.49 14.17
N TRP A 426 -2.59 1.60 14.90
CA TRP A 426 -2.68 1.22 16.30
C TRP A 426 -2.56 -0.29 16.52
N LEU A 427 -2.97 -1.08 15.54
CA LEU A 427 -2.93 -2.54 15.61
C LEU A 427 -1.48 -3.04 15.54
N PHE A 428 -0.71 -2.58 14.53
CA PHE A 428 0.66 -3.01 14.38
C PHE A 428 1.62 -2.27 15.33
N HIS A 429 1.36 -1.00 15.70
CA HIS A 429 2.14 -0.35 16.75
C HIS A 429 1.90 -1.01 18.11
N GLY A 430 0.68 -1.47 18.39
CA GLY A 430 0.41 -2.32 19.54
C GLY A 430 1.19 -3.64 19.48
N TRP A 431 1.26 -4.28 18.31
CA TRP A 431 2.08 -5.49 18.12
C TRP A 431 3.56 -5.21 18.41
N ILE A 432 4.10 -4.09 17.91
CA ILE A 432 5.49 -3.67 18.15
C ILE A 432 5.73 -3.46 19.66
N ASP A 433 4.85 -2.72 20.32
CA ASP A 433 4.92 -2.43 21.75
C ASP A 433 4.91 -3.70 22.61
N ASP A 434 4.12 -4.70 22.24
CA ASP A 434 4.07 -5.98 22.93
C ASP A 434 5.42 -6.75 22.83
N ARG A 435 6.20 -6.56 21.75
CA ARG A 435 7.53 -7.20 21.59
C ARG A 435 8.56 -6.69 22.58
N ILE A 436 8.37 -5.48 23.13
CA ILE A 436 9.23 -4.95 24.20
C ILE A 436 9.13 -5.85 25.45
N GLU A 437 7.95 -6.41 25.72
CA GLU A 437 7.77 -7.35 26.83
C GLU A 437 8.36 -8.73 26.51
N ASP A 438 8.36 -9.17 25.24
CA ASP A 438 9.11 -10.34 24.80
C ASP A 438 10.62 -10.16 25.00
N TRP A 439 11.15 -8.97 24.67
CA TRP A 439 12.53 -8.59 24.91
C TRP A 439 12.88 -8.61 26.40
N PHE A 440 12.04 -8.01 27.25
CA PHE A 440 12.25 -8.05 28.70
C PHE A 440 12.29 -9.49 29.22
N ARG A 441 11.33 -10.34 28.81
CA ARG A 441 11.30 -11.76 29.19
C ARG A 441 12.54 -12.51 28.69
N ALA A 442 13.05 -12.16 27.51
CA ALA A 442 14.28 -12.73 26.98
C ALA A 442 15.49 -12.39 27.86
N HIS A 443 15.62 -11.12 28.29
CA HIS A 443 16.69 -10.72 29.21
C HIS A 443 16.53 -11.30 30.60
N GLU A 444 15.32 -11.40 31.15
CA GLU A 444 15.12 -12.09 32.43
C GLU A 444 15.50 -13.57 32.36
N ARG A 445 15.32 -14.20 31.20
CA ARG A 445 15.71 -15.61 30.98
C ARG A 445 17.22 -15.80 30.87
N PHE A 446 17.92 -14.98 30.10
CA PHE A 446 19.35 -15.18 29.78
C PHE A 446 20.30 -14.30 30.62
N HIS A 447 19.79 -13.24 31.22
CA HIS A 447 20.50 -12.19 31.95
C HIS A 447 19.71 -11.75 33.19
N PRO A 448 19.33 -12.69 34.09
CA PRO A 448 18.36 -12.43 35.15
C PRO A 448 18.76 -11.24 36.04
N GLY A 449 17.83 -10.31 36.24
CA GLY A 449 18.03 -9.13 37.09
C GLY A 449 18.88 -8.02 36.48
N GLN A 450 19.35 -8.17 35.24
CA GLN A 450 20.13 -7.13 34.56
C GLN A 450 19.26 -6.08 33.86
N VAL A 451 17.94 -6.30 33.79
CA VAL A 451 16.96 -5.32 33.31
C VAL A 451 15.94 -5.10 34.41
N THR A 452 15.82 -3.87 34.89
CA THR A 452 14.90 -3.52 35.98
C THR A 452 13.76 -2.66 35.44
N ARG A 453 12.52 -2.97 35.81
CA ARG A 453 11.36 -2.14 35.45
C ARG A 453 11.39 -0.81 36.21
N LEU A 454 10.95 0.25 35.55
CA LEU A 454 10.86 1.61 36.07
C LEU A 454 9.61 2.29 35.48
N GLN A 455 9.06 3.30 36.15
CA GLN A 455 8.08 4.19 35.51
C GLN A 455 8.78 5.48 35.07
N VAL A 456 8.70 5.82 33.79
CA VAL A 456 9.30 7.03 33.21
C VAL A 456 8.18 7.84 32.57
N ASN A 457 7.98 9.09 32.98
CA ASN A 457 6.90 9.97 32.50
C ASN A 457 5.50 9.31 32.53
N GLY A 458 5.22 8.53 33.57
CA GLY A 458 3.93 7.82 33.71
C GLY A 458 3.82 6.52 32.90
N VAL A 459 4.81 6.19 32.07
CA VAL A 459 4.84 5.00 31.20
C VAL A 459 5.60 3.86 31.88
N PRO A 460 5.05 2.62 31.91
CA PRO A 460 5.80 1.43 32.31
C PRO A 460 6.99 1.17 31.38
N TRP A 461 8.19 1.25 31.93
CA TRP A 461 9.46 1.24 31.21
C TRP A 461 10.56 0.48 31.97
N PHE A 462 11.83 0.75 31.64
CA PHE A 462 13.00 0.11 32.21
C PHE A 462 14.04 1.14 32.65
N ALA A 463 14.78 0.81 33.71
CA ALA A 463 15.89 1.61 34.20
C ALA A 463 17.12 1.47 33.28
N PRO A 464 17.99 2.50 33.20
CA PRO A 464 19.23 2.43 32.44
C PRO A 464 20.16 1.35 33.02
N GLY A 465 20.95 0.72 32.16
CA GLY A 465 21.87 -0.34 32.55
C GLY A 465 22.56 -0.97 31.35
N ARG A 466 23.07 -2.21 31.51
CA ARG A 466 23.79 -2.91 30.45
C ARG A 466 23.00 -3.02 29.14
N TRP A 467 21.67 -3.16 29.24
CA TRP A 467 20.79 -3.44 28.11
C TRP A 467 19.85 -2.27 27.78
N VAL A 468 19.93 -1.16 28.51
CA VAL A 468 19.11 0.05 28.31
C VAL A 468 20.05 1.25 28.38
N GLU A 469 20.37 1.82 27.23
CA GLU A 469 21.49 2.76 27.08
C GLU A 469 21.25 4.14 27.70
N VAL A 470 20.00 4.58 27.74
CA VAL A 470 19.61 5.92 28.18
C VAL A 470 18.35 5.86 29.07
N ASP A 471 18.21 6.84 29.96
CA ASP A 471 17.07 7.00 30.89
C ASP A 471 16.18 8.21 30.56
N ASP A 472 16.52 8.94 29.51
CA ASP A 472 15.89 10.19 29.09
C ASP A 472 15.25 10.06 27.68
N PRO A 473 14.24 9.19 27.49
CA PRO A 473 13.61 9.03 26.18
C PRO A 473 12.99 10.34 25.67
N TRP A 474 13.11 10.57 24.36
CA TRP A 474 12.76 11.83 23.73
C TRP A 474 11.30 11.86 23.22
N LEU A 475 10.50 12.77 23.78
CA LEU A 475 9.12 13.05 23.38
C LEU A 475 9.00 14.45 22.74
N GLY A 476 10.07 14.92 22.08
CA GLY A 476 10.15 16.29 21.59
C GLY A 476 10.50 17.30 22.69
N PRO A 477 10.04 18.56 22.55
CA PRO A 477 10.35 19.63 23.50
C PRO A 477 9.87 19.38 24.93
N SER A 478 8.87 18.52 25.12
CA SER A 478 8.32 18.19 26.45
C SER A 478 9.34 17.51 27.37
N THR A 479 10.32 16.78 26.82
CA THR A 479 11.39 16.17 27.61
C THR A 479 12.76 16.82 27.39
N HIS A 480 13.02 17.45 26.24
CA HIS A 480 14.35 18.01 25.90
C HIS A 480 14.32 19.40 25.24
N GLY A 481 13.25 20.18 25.45
CA GLY A 481 13.11 21.55 24.96
C GLY A 481 13.98 22.57 25.71
N CYS A 482 13.92 23.84 25.30
CA CYS A 482 14.71 24.91 25.89
C CYS A 482 13.94 25.76 26.92
N SER A 483 12.61 25.80 26.88
CA SER A 483 11.82 26.65 27.78
C SER A 483 11.48 25.99 29.11
N THR A 484 12.08 26.49 30.19
CA THR A 484 11.53 26.43 31.56
C THR A 484 10.61 27.62 31.86
N THR A 485 10.25 28.44 30.86
CA THR A 485 9.45 29.65 31.05
C THR A 485 7.96 29.34 30.84
N PRO A 486 7.12 29.40 31.88
CA PRO A 486 5.67 29.24 31.73
C PRO A 486 5.08 30.49 31.07
N GLY A 487 4.30 30.35 30.00
CA GLY A 487 3.49 31.47 29.52
C GLY A 487 3.07 31.44 28.05
N LEU A 488 1.99 30.73 27.77
CA LEU A 488 0.76 31.24 27.12
C LEU A 488 -0.21 30.04 27.07
N SER A 489 -1.13 30.00 28.05
CA SER A 489 -1.96 28.86 28.47
C SER A 489 -1.26 27.80 29.35
N VAL A 490 -1.93 27.39 30.43
CA VAL A 490 -1.45 26.34 31.34
C VAL A 490 -1.40 25.02 30.56
N GLY A 491 -0.21 24.44 30.41
CA GLY A 491 -0.02 23.11 29.85
C GLY A 491 0.52 23.00 28.41
N LYS A 492 0.86 24.12 27.74
CA LYS A 492 1.48 24.08 26.39
C LYS A 492 2.76 24.90 26.33
N SER A 493 3.85 24.33 25.83
CA SER A 493 5.12 25.03 25.61
C SER A 493 5.11 25.71 24.24
N VAL A 494 5.85 26.81 24.07
CA VAL A 494 5.92 27.56 22.80
C VAL A 494 6.48 26.69 21.66
N GLU A 495 7.30 25.71 22.00
CA GLU A 495 7.87 24.75 21.06
C GLU A 495 6.83 23.80 20.46
N MET A 496 5.73 23.54 21.18
CA MET A 496 4.60 22.72 20.72
C MET A 496 3.56 23.52 19.93
N ASP A 497 3.79 24.81 19.69
CA ASP A 497 2.93 25.63 18.84
C ASP A 497 2.98 25.16 17.37
N PRO A 498 1.84 25.02 16.68
CA PRO A 498 1.80 24.60 15.29
C PRO A 498 2.66 25.43 14.33
N GLU A 499 2.78 26.75 14.50
CA GLU A 499 3.63 27.56 13.62
C GLU A 499 5.11 27.33 13.91
N THR A 500 5.50 27.12 15.17
CA THR A 500 6.86 26.70 15.54
C THR A 500 7.21 25.36 14.89
N MET A 501 6.32 24.37 14.94
CA MET A 501 6.56 23.07 14.31
C MET A 501 6.61 23.15 12.78
N LYS A 502 5.77 23.98 12.14
CA LYS A 502 5.86 24.25 10.70
C LYS A 502 7.21 24.89 10.32
N LEU A 503 7.70 25.82 11.13
CA LEU A 503 9.03 26.41 10.94
C LEU A 503 10.13 25.36 11.05
N ALA A 504 10.08 24.49 12.06
CA ALA A 504 11.03 23.39 12.25
C ALA A 504 11.06 22.44 11.04
N LEU A 505 9.89 22.06 10.53
CA LEU A 505 9.75 21.22 9.33
C LEU A 505 10.33 21.93 8.09
N ARG A 506 10.07 23.23 7.93
CA ARG A 506 10.68 24.03 6.84
C ARG A 506 12.20 24.08 6.97
N ILE A 507 12.76 24.24 8.18
CA ILE A 507 14.22 24.17 8.41
C ILE A 507 14.74 22.78 8.00
N THR A 508 14.04 21.72 8.39
CA THR A 508 14.47 20.32 8.15
C THR A 508 14.46 19.95 6.66
N PHE A 509 13.49 20.46 5.90
CA PHE A 509 13.28 20.09 4.50
C PHE A 509 13.68 21.15 3.48
N ALA A 510 14.04 22.38 3.88
CA ALA A 510 14.51 23.38 2.93
C ALA A 510 15.75 22.87 2.19
N ASP A 511 15.77 23.01 0.87
CA ASP A 511 16.94 22.64 0.07
C ASP A 511 18.14 23.53 0.43
N ASP A 512 19.33 22.93 0.45
CA ASP A 512 20.56 23.70 0.50
C ASP A 512 20.73 24.43 -0.84
N LYS A 513 21.09 25.71 -0.80
CA LYS A 513 21.37 26.52 -2.00
C LYS A 513 22.47 25.82 -2.83
N GLY A 514 22.07 25.09 -3.87
CA GLY A 514 22.96 24.31 -4.74
C GLY A 514 22.46 22.89 -5.08
N LEU A 515 21.50 22.33 -4.32
CA LEU A 515 21.00 20.97 -4.55
C LEU A 515 19.80 20.90 -5.51
N SER A 516 19.13 22.03 -5.77
CA SER A 516 17.89 22.12 -6.57
C SER A 516 18.06 21.62 -8.01
N ASP A 517 19.26 21.68 -8.58
CA ASP A 517 19.54 21.19 -9.94
C ASP A 517 19.80 19.67 -9.99
N LEU A 518 20.20 19.04 -8.88
CA LEU A 518 20.37 17.58 -8.75
C LEU A 518 19.05 16.89 -8.36
N LEU A 519 18.21 17.54 -7.55
CA LEU A 519 16.92 17.00 -7.07
C LEU A 519 15.88 16.82 -8.19
N LYS A 520 15.99 17.55 -9.31
CA LYS A 520 15.16 17.29 -10.51
C LYS A 520 15.30 15.87 -11.06
N ARG A 521 16.32 15.10 -10.65
CA ARG A 521 16.56 13.72 -11.06
C ARG A 521 16.13 12.65 -10.04
N VAL A 522 15.72 13.03 -8.83
CA VAL A 522 15.29 12.08 -7.79
C VAL A 522 13.76 12.12 -7.68
N PRO A 523 13.06 11.02 -8.03
CA PRO A 523 11.60 10.99 -7.99
C PRO A 523 11.08 11.05 -6.54
N ARG A 524 9.89 11.64 -6.38
CA ARG A 524 9.42 12.16 -5.09
C ARG A 524 9.18 11.12 -3.99
N ARG A 525 8.23 10.19 -4.02
CA ARG A 525 8.01 9.12 -3.00
C ARG A 525 7.52 9.55 -1.58
N PRO A 526 6.60 8.75 -0.98
CA PRO A 526 6.19 8.87 0.43
C PRO A 526 7.30 8.73 1.47
N TRP A 527 7.04 9.21 2.70
CA TRP A 527 8.00 9.21 3.82
C TRP A 527 8.61 7.83 4.06
N TYR A 528 7.78 6.81 4.25
CA TYR A 528 8.22 5.44 4.55
C TYR A 528 8.71 4.66 3.31
N ALA A 529 8.69 5.26 2.12
CA ALA A 529 9.23 4.68 0.88
C ALA A 529 10.55 5.34 0.43
N ARG A 530 10.97 6.47 1.04
CA ARG A 530 12.15 7.22 0.59
C ARG A 530 13.49 6.47 0.71
N HIS A 531 13.51 5.41 1.51
CA HIS A 531 14.68 4.56 1.74
C HIS A 531 14.50 3.15 1.13
N LEU A 532 13.57 3.01 0.18
CA LEU A 532 13.37 1.74 -0.51
C LEU A 532 14.67 1.25 -1.14
N SER A 533 14.84 -0.07 -1.15
CA SER A 533 15.95 -0.75 -1.80
C SER A 533 15.39 -1.97 -2.50
N LEU A 534 15.63 -2.08 -3.80
CA LEU A 534 15.42 -3.31 -4.55
C LEU A 534 16.71 -4.14 -4.45
N LYS A 535 16.61 -5.43 -4.13
CA LYS A 535 17.75 -6.34 -4.31
C LYS A 535 17.85 -6.67 -5.80
N ASP A 536 19.07 -6.67 -6.34
CA ASP A 536 19.31 -7.10 -7.73
C ASP A 536 18.66 -8.48 -7.95
N ARG A 537 17.72 -8.53 -8.89
CA ARG A 537 17.08 -9.78 -9.35
C ARG A 537 18.12 -10.56 -10.15
N PHE A 538 18.94 -11.37 -9.48
CA PHE A 538 19.60 -12.47 -10.17
C PHE A 538 18.54 -13.54 -10.46
N PHE A 539 18.20 -13.62 -11.76
CA PHE A 539 17.38 -14.61 -12.48
C PHE A 539 16.58 -15.63 -11.66
#